data_AF-A0AA40ZRH6-F1
#
_entry.id   AF-A0AA40ZRH6-F1
#
_cell.length_a   1.000
_cell.length_b   1.000
_cell.length_c   1.000
_cell.angle_alpha   90.00
_cell.angle_beta   90.00
_cell.angle_gamma   90.00
#
_symmetry.space_group_name_H-M   'P 1'
#
loop_
_entity.id
_entity.type
_entity.pdbx_description
1 polymer ?
#
loop_
_entity_poly.entity_id
_entity_poly.type
_entity_poly.pdbx_seq_one_letter_code
_entity_poly.pdbx_strand_id
1 'polypeptide(L)'
;MELNTINNTDKWGSTVSRLNENFGKISTEIDKSKYSTSKNKGLFSTLSDLKATHPSPQVGDWAVVGSTIPGPIYQCKTAGTWTASGQTGGGDEVNLADYLTSEEITDVTTIL
;
A
#
# COMPACT_ATOMS: atom_id res chain seq x y z
N MET A 1 20.13 7.89 -3.76
CA MET A 1 21.20 8.83 -3.36
C MET A 1 22.26 7.93 -2.75
N GLU A 2 23.42 7.87 -3.38
CA GLU A 2 24.51 7.01 -2.91
C GLU A 2 25.34 7.76 -1.87
N LEU A 3 25.58 7.12 -0.72
CA LEU A 3 26.45 7.65 0.32
C LEU A 3 27.89 7.23 0.03
N ASN A 4 28.85 8.14 0.22
CA ASN A 4 30.26 7.86 -0.02
C ASN A 4 30.84 6.96 1.09
N THR A 5 31.65 5.98 0.71
CA THR A 5 32.44 5.19 1.65
C THR A 5 33.56 6.05 2.24
N ILE A 6 33.65 6.09 3.56
CA ILE A 6 34.77 6.73 4.26
C ILE A 6 35.98 5.79 4.25
N ASN A 7 37.15 6.29 3.88
CA ASN A 7 38.40 5.52 3.87
C ASN A 7 38.83 5.15 5.30
N ASN A 8 39.18 3.88 5.49
CA ASN A 8 39.61 3.34 6.76
C ASN A 8 41.13 3.56 6.94
N THR A 9 41.52 4.59 7.70
CA THR A 9 42.92 4.86 8.04
C THR A 9 43.19 4.60 9.53
N ASP A 10 44.32 3.95 9.81
CA ASP A 10 44.77 3.32 11.05
C ASP A 10 44.12 3.81 12.36
N LYS A 11 44.38 5.05 12.80
CA LYS A 11 44.00 5.52 14.15
C LYS A 11 42.50 5.61 14.41
N TRP A 12 41.67 5.60 13.37
CA TRP A 12 40.21 5.72 13.46
C TRP A 12 39.47 4.60 12.74
N GLY A 13 40.19 3.55 12.34
CA GLY A 13 39.67 2.56 11.41
C GLY A 13 38.43 1.80 11.88
N SER A 14 38.37 1.46 13.17
CA SER A 14 37.20 0.78 13.76
C SER A 14 35.96 1.68 13.80
N THR A 15 36.13 2.98 14.07
CA THR A 15 35.05 3.96 14.03
C THR A 15 34.56 4.18 12.61
N VAL A 16 35.46 4.25 11.63
CA VAL A 16 35.11 4.37 10.20
C VAL A 16 34.31 3.16 9.72
N SER A 17 34.73 1.94 10.05
CA SER A 17 33.98 0.72 9.69
C SER A 17 32.56 0.74 10.25
N ARG A 18 32.39 1.16 11.51
CA ARG A 18 31.06 1.29 12.13
C ARG A 18 30.19 2.34 11.45
N LEU A 19 30.76 3.47 11.02
CA LEU A 19 30.03 4.51 10.29
C LEU A 19 29.57 4.02 8.92
N ASN A 20 30.46 3.39 8.14
CA ASN A 20 30.12 2.84 6.83
C ASN A 20 29.02 1.76 6.94
N GLU A 21 29.09 0.90 7.96
CA GLU A 21 28.04 -0.09 8.23
C GLU A 21 26.69 0.58 8.54
N ASN A 22 26.69 1.59 9.39
CA ASN A 22 25.48 2.34 9.72
C ASN A 22 24.89 3.06 8.50
N PHE A 23 25.72 3.63 7.62
CA PHE A 23 25.25 4.24 6.38
C PHE A 23 24.59 3.22 5.43
N GLY A 24 25.16 2.02 5.31
CA GLY A 24 24.52 0.94 4.54
C GLY A 24 23.15 0.53 5.11
N LYS A 25 23.05 0.44 6.44
CA LYS A 25 21.78 0.16 7.14
C LYS A 25 20.75 1.27 6.91
N ILE A 26 21.14 2.53 7.04
CA ILE A 26 20.27 3.69 6.81
C ILE A 26 19.76 3.70 5.37
N SER A 27 20.62 3.46 4.38
CA SER A 27 20.20 3.40 2.97
C SER A 27 19.14 2.32 2.76
N THR A 28 19.34 1.14 3.33
CA THR A 28 18.38 0.03 3.25
C THR A 28 17.02 0.39 3.85
N GLU A 29 17.00 1.02 5.02
CA GLU A 29 15.74 1.42 5.67
C GLU A 29 15.05 2.57 4.94
N ILE A 30 15.79 3.51 4.34
CA ILE A 30 15.24 4.56 3.47
C ILE A 30 14.53 3.92 2.27
N ASP A 31 15.15 2.92 1.63
CA ASP A 31 14.55 2.27 0.47
C ASP A 31 13.30 1.49 0.86
N LYS A 32 13.33 0.73 1.97
CA LYS A 32 12.13 0.09 2.52
C LYS A 32 11.02 1.11 2.80
N SER A 33 11.35 2.25 3.40
CA SER A 33 10.38 3.30 3.70
C SER A 33 9.78 3.91 2.42
N LYS A 34 10.56 4.10 1.37
CA LYS A 34 10.04 4.54 0.07
C LYS A 34 9.12 3.49 -0.52
N TYR A 35 9.49 2.21 -0.48
CA TYR A 35 8.64 1.15 -1.01
C TYR A 35 7.33 1.05 -0.23
N SER A 36 7.36 1.06 1.10
CA SER A 36 6.15 0.93 1.93
C SER A 36 5.20 2.13 1.79
N THR A 37 5.73 3.34 1.62
CA THR A 37 4.90 4.56 1.48
C THR A 37 4.42 4.83 0.06
N SER A 38 5.06 4.25 -0.97
CA SER A 38 4.76 4.59 -2.38
C SER A 38 3.90 3.58 -3.13
N LYS A 39 3.59 2.40 -2.58
CA LYS A 39 2.82 1.38 -3.32
C LYS A 39 1.37 1.79 -3.57
N ASN A 40 0.70 2.39 -2.59
CA ASN A 40 -0.61 2.97 -2.83
C ASN A 40 -0.46 4.28 -3.63
N LYS A 41 -1.06 4.34 -4.82
CA LYS A 41 -1.05 5.54 -5.68
C LYS A 41 -2.27 6.42 -5.47
N GLY A 42 -3.22 6.01 -4.62
CA GLY A 42 -4.42 6.76 -4.27
C GLY A 42 -5.64 6.36 -5.09
N LEU A 43 -6.61 7.28 -5.13
CA LEU A 43 -7.89 7.15 -5.82
C LEU A 43 -7.87 7.95 -7.12
N PHE A 44 -8.23 7.30 -8.22
CA PHE A 44 -8.36 7.93 -9.54
C PHE A 44 -9.79 7.74 -10.06
N SER A 45 -10.35 8.77 -10.70
CA SER A 45 -11.72 8.69 -11.25
C SER A 45 -11.83 7.68 -12.39
N THR A 46 -10.77 7.55 -13.21
CA THR A 46 -10.73 6.61 -14.33
C THR A 46 -9.39 5.87 -14.42
N LEU A 47 -9.39 4.71 -15.09
CA LEU A 47 -8.15 3.95 -15.36
C LEU A 47 -7.21 4.73 -16.28
N SER A 48 -7.76 5.58 -17.15
CA SER A 48 -6.97 6.43 -18.04
C SER A 48 -6.15 7.44 -17.23
N ASP A 49 -6.75 8.08 -16.24
CA ASP A 49 -6.06 9.06 -15.38
C ASP A 49 -4.95 8.41 -14.55
N LEU A 50 -5.21 7.20 -14.02
CA LEU A 50 -4.20 6.40 -13.35
C LEU A 50 -3.01 6.11 -14.28
N LYS A 51 -3.27 5.64 -15.51
CA LYS A 51 -2.23 5.33 -16.50
C LYS A 51 -1.49 6.58 -16.98
N ALA A 52 -2.15 7.73 -17.10
CA ALA A 52 -1.53 8.98 -17.49
C ALA A 52 -0.61 9.54 -16.40
N THR A 53 -1.05 9.45 -15.13
CA THR A 53 -0.28 9.93 -13.97
C THR A 53 0.87 8.97 -13.62
N HIS A 54 0.63 7.67 -13.79
CA HIS A 54 1.58 6.61 -13.47
C HIS A 54 1.75 5.66 -14.68
N PRO A 55 2.44 6.11 -15.75
CA PRO A 55 2.61 5.35 -16.99
C PRO A 55 3.58 4.16 -16.86
N SER A 56 4.38 4.12 -15.80
CA SER A 56 5.38 3.07 -15.57
C SER A 56 5.29 2.52 -14.14
N PRO A 57 4.18 1.86 -13.78
CA PRO A 57 4.01 1.32 -12.43
C PRO A 57 5.03 0.23 -12.13
N GLN A 58 5.41 0.11 -10.87
CA GLN A 58 6.33 -0.92 -10.39
C GLN A 58 5.55 -2.05 -9.74
N VAL A 59 6.10 -3.27 -9.76
CA VAL A 59 5.45 -4.42 -9.11
C VAL A 59 5.10 -4.09 -7.66
N GLY A 60 3.87 -4.40 -7.26
CA GLY A 60 3.30 -4.10 -5.94
C GLY A 60 2.64 -2.72 -5.83
N ASP A 61 2.77 -1.84 -6.83
CA ASP A 61 1.98 -0.62 -6.88
C ASP A 61 0.49 -0.96 -7.03
N TRP A 62 -0.39 -0.22 -6.35
CA TRP A 62 -1.84 -0.39 -6.41
C TRP A 62 -2.59 0.94 -6.27
N ALA A 63 -3.79 1.03 -6.82
CA ALA A 63 -4.67 2.18 -6.74
C ALA A 63 -6.14 1.75 -6.78
N VAL A 64 -7.01 2.59 -6.24
CA VAL A 64 -8.46 2.46 -6.41
C VAL A 64 -8.88 3.30 -7.62
N VAL A 65 -9.69 2.74 -8.50
CA VAL A 65 -10.17 3.41 -9.71
C VAL A 65 -11.68 3.41 -9.75
N GLY A 66 -12.28 4.59 -9.75
CA GLY A 66 -13.72 4.78 -9.85
C GLY A 66 -14.19 6.08 -9.18
N SER A 67 -15.48 6.35 -9.28
CA SER A 67 -16.13 7.54 -8.69
C SER A 67 -16.75 7.28 -7.32
N THR A 68 -16.68 6.05 -6.80
CA THR A 68 -17.29 5.63 -5.54
C THR A 68 -16.35 4.73 -4.75
N ILE A 69 -16.63 4.65 -3.44
CA ILE A 69 -15.93 3.79 -2.49
C ILE A 69 -16.97 2.86 -1.83
N PRO A 70 -16.69 1.54 -1.71
CA PRO A 70 -15.50 0.85 -2.20
C PRO A 70 -15.44 0.76 -3.73
N GLY A 71 -14.26 0.95 -4.30
CA GLY A 71 -14.03 1.01 -5.75
C GLY A 71 -13.08 -0.08 -6.26
N PRO A 72 -13.10 -0.41 -7.56
CA PRO A 72 -12.19 -1.38 -8.17
C PRO A 72 -10.71 -1.11 -7.88
N ILE A 73 -9.96 -2.12 -7.44
CA ILE A 73 -8.51 -2.02 -7.23
C ILE A 73 -7.76 -2.46 -8.50
N TYR A 74 -6.85 -1.62 -8.96
CA TYR A 74 -5.83 -1.95 -9.95
C TYR A 74 -4.48 -2.13 -9.28
N GLN A 75 -3.71 -3.11 -9.73
CA GLN A 75 -2.39 -3.41 -9.20
C GLN A 75 -1.41 -3.76 -10.31
N CYS A 76 -0.14 -3.48 -10.07
CA CYS A 76 0.94 -3.83 -10.96
C CYS A 76 1.53 -5.19 -10.54
N LYS A 77 1.16 -6.25 -11.26
CA LYS A 77 1.78 -7.59 -11.11
C LYS A 77 3.01 -7.78 -12.01
N THR A 78 3.03 -7.06 -13.12
CA THR A 78 4.13 -7.05 -14.09
C THR A 78 4.52 -5.59 -14.31
N ALA A 79 5.80 -5.28 -14.11
CA ALA A 79 6.31 -3.91 -14.22
C ALA A 79 5.84 -3.23 -15.52
N GLY A 80 5.38 -1.98 -15.41
CA GLY A 80 4.85 -1.20 -16.52
C GLY A 80 3.36 -1.43 -16.83
N THR A 81 2.70 -2.41 -16.19
CA THR A 81 1.30 -2.74 -16.52
C THR A 81 0.39 -2.67 -15.30
N TRP A 82 -0.69 -1.88 -15.41
CA TRP A 82 -1.82 -1.89 -14.49
C TRP A 82 -2.80 -3.00 -14.85
N THR A 83 -3.07 -3.89 -13.91
CA THR A 83 -4.00 -5.02 -14.07
C THR A 83 -5.12 -4.92 -13.03
N ALA A 84 -6.37 -5.14 -13.47
CA ALA A 84 -7.49 -5.24 -12.55
C ALA A 84 -7.27 -6.40 -11.58
N SER A 85 -7.45 -6.15 -10.28
CA SER A 85 -7.27 -7.18 -9.25
C SER A 85 -8.46 -8.13 -9.13
N GLY A 86 -9.64 -7.70 -9.59
CA GLY A 86 -10.92 -8.36 -9.31
C GLY A 86 -11.47 -8.10 -7.91
N GLN A 87 -10.83 -7.21 -7.13
CA GLN A 87 -11.23 -6.83 -5.78
C GLN A 87 -11.65 -5.35 -5.75
N THR A 88 -12.37 -4.96 -4.71
CA THR A 88 -12.71 -3.57 -4.40
C THR A 88 -12.04 -3.13 -3.10
N GLY A 89 -11.87 -1.84 -2.89
CA GLY A 89 -11.30 -1.32 -1.64
C GLY A 89 -11.57 0.16 -1.41
N GLY A 90 -11.03 0.65 -0.30
CA GLY A 90 -11.20 2.03 0.17
C GLY A 90 -12.36 2.23 1.15
N GLY A 91 -13.15 1.20 1.44
CA GLY A 91 -14.18 1.22 2.48
C GLY A 91 -13.94 0.13 3.51
N ASP A 92 -14.40 0.36 4.73
CA ASP A 92 -14.45 -0.65 5.79
C ASP A 92 -15.84 -1.33 5.78
N GLU A 93 -15.87 -2.64 5.97
CA GLU A 93 -17.10 -3.36 6.26
C GLU A 93 -17.43 -3.22 7.75
N VAL A 94 -18.59 -2.66 8.07
CA VAL A 94 -19.11 -2.69 9.45
C VAL A 94 -19.93 -3.97 9.61
N ASN A 95 -19.41 -4.90 10.41
CA ASN A 95 -20.16 -6.11 10.78
C ASN A 95 -21.25 -5.75 11.80
N LEU A 96 -22.51 -5.85 11.38
CA LEU A 96 -23.68 -5.56 12.21
C LEU A 96 -24.34 -6.80 12.82
N ALA A 97 -23.76 -8.00 12.63
CA ALA A 97 -24.35 -9.27 13.07
C ALA A 97 -24.68 -9.30 14.58
N ASP A 98 -23.91 -8.59 15.40
CA ASP A 98 -24.12 -8.51 16.85
C ASP A 98 -24.98 -7.31 17.28
N TYR A 99 -25.37 -6.44 16.34
CA TYR A 99 -26.12 -5.20 16.62
C TYR A 99 -27.56 -5.22 16.10
N LEU A 100 -27.88 -6.10 15.16
CA LEU A 100 -29.22 -6.27 14.60
C LEU A 100 -29.66 -7.72 14.78
N THR A 101 -30.53 -7.96 15.77
CA THR A 101 -31.25 -9.22 15.90
C THR A 101 -32.56 -9.10 15.11
N SER A 102 -32.73 -9.88 14.05
CA SER A 102 -34.03 -10.09 13.42
C SER A 102 -34.63 -11.40 13.91
N GLU A 103 -35.83 -11.35 14.48
CA GLU A 103 -36.61 -12.54 14.80
C GLU A 103 -37.76 -12.64 13.81
N GLU A 104 -37.89 -13.80 13.15
CA GLU A 104 -39.04 -14.08 12.27
C GLU A 104 -40.26 -14.34 13.15
N ILE A 105 -41.28 -13.49 13.04
CA ILE A 105 -42.51 -13.71 13.79
C ILE A 105 -43.36 -14.73 13.06
N THR A 106 -43.38 -15.94 13.60
CA THR A 106 -44.13 -17.08 13.05
C THR A 106 -45.53 -17.20 13.63
N ASP A 107 -45.85 -16.46 14.70
CA ASP A 107 -47.17 -16.40 15.33
C ASP A 107 -47.55 -14.97 15.72
N VAL A 108 -48.62 -14.46 15.11
CA VAL A 108 -49.10 -13.09 15.30
C VAL A 108 -49.70 -12.88 16.70
N THR A 109 -50.06 -13.94 17.42
CA THR A 109 -50.56 -13.85 18.81
C THR A 109 -49.49 -13.43 19.83
N THR A 110 -48.22 -13.38 19.41
CA THR A 110 -47.10 -12.92 20.26
C THR A 110 -46.85 -11.42 20.20
N ILE A 111 -47.56 -10.68 19.34
CA ILE A 111 -47.34 -9.24 19.07
C ILE A 111 -48.53 -8.36 19.51
N LEU A 112 -49.65 -8.96 19.93
CA LEU A 112 -50.88 -8.29 20.35
C LEU A 112 -51.26 -8.71 21.77
#